data_AF-A0A3L6JI58-F1
#
_entry.id   AF-A0A3L6JI58-F1
#
_cell.length_a   1.000
_cell.length_b   1.000
_cell.length_c   1.000
_cell.angle_alpha   90.00
_cell.angle_beta   90.00
_cell.angle_gamma   90.00
#
_symmetry.space_group_name_H-M   'P 1'
#
loop_
_entity.id
_entity.type
_entity.pdbx_description
1 polymer ?
#
loop_
_entity_poly.entity_id
_entity_poly.type
_entity_poly.pdbx_seq_one_letter_code
_entity_poly.pdbx_strand_id
1 'polypeptide(L)'
;MTPEPEHNSAPVWCPLIPFEDLQKLTGYRGQLERISQAYDDWRASMRGHANTAPDAGVFLDRIRMLLIAIGIACGGDRTFAERVQSIVGEQLKHGALSLVSRLGDESLTGPAVKQALMHFFKRLRFNRDVSPVEEIEEAVKSLGPVTRTAGSSSRERYDSPLSQNFGSRMDETGVLNEKVISAALAESVRVLKQLFAGLLSPDPWGLNIEKSDEG
;
A
#
# COMPACT_ATOMS: atom_id res chain seq x y z
N MET A 1 52.97 -10.26 -14.06
CA MET A 1 51.60 -10.36 -13.50
C MET A 1 51.12 -8.95 -13.25
N THR A 2 50.46 -8.36 -14.23
CA THR A 2 49.70 -7.13 -14.05
C THR A 2 48.41 -7.48 -13.32
N PRO A 3 48.06 -6.79 -12.21
CA PRO A 3 46.76 -6.98 -11.58
C PRO A 3 45.67 -6.61 -12.60
N GLU A 4 44.71 -7.51 -12.79
CA GLU A 4 43.54 -7.18 -13.60
C GLU A 4 42.81 -5.98 -12.99
N PRO A 5 42.35 -5.03 -13.81
CA PRO A 5 41.57 -3.91 -13.30
C PRO A 5 40.29 -4.47 -12.70
N GLU A 6 40.09 -4.24 -11.40
CA GLU A 6 38.79 -4.40 -10.75
C GLU A 6 37.76 -3.71 -11.64
N HIS A 7 36.88 -4.52 -12.24
CA HIS A 7 35.78 -4.01 -13.04
C HIS A 7 34.90 -3.16 -12.11
N ASN A 8 35.14 -1.84 -12.13
CA ASN A 8 34.20 -0.82 -11.66
C ASN A 8 32.95 -0.88 -12.55
N SER A 9 32.19 -1.97 -12.39
CA SER A 9 30.90 -2.14 -13.04
C SER A 9 29.94 -1.22 -12.30
N ALA A 10 29.66 -0.06 -12.89
CA ALA A 10 28.64 0.83 -12.37
C ALA A 10 27.34 0.02 -12.12
N PRO A 11 26.66 0.23 -10.97
CA PRO A 11 25.43 -0.49 -10.67
C PRO A 11 24.42 -0.19 -11.79
N VAL A 12 23.80 -1.25 -12.31
CA VAL A 12 22.68 -1.07 -13.25
C VAL A 12 21.55 -0.36 -12.54
N TRP A 13 21.12 0.75 -13.13
CA TRP A 13 19.95 1.48 -12.68
C TRP A 13 18.70 0.62 -12.87
N CYS A 14 17.95 0.40 -11.78
CA CYS A 14 16.65 -0.25 -11.80
C CYS A 14 15.71 0.56 -10.91
N PRO A 15 14.81 1.41 -11.48
CA PRO A 15 14.02 2.36 -10.71
C PRO A 15 13.15 1.73 -9.62
N LEU A 16 12.72 0.48 -9.81
CA LEU A 16 11.90 -0.25 -8.85
C LEU A 16 12.66 -0.71 -7.61
N ILE A 17 13.99 -0.70 -7.65
CA ILE A 17 14.81 -1.08 -6.51
C ILE A 17 15.33 0.20 -5.84
N PRO A 18 14.94 0.47 -4.59
CA PRO A 18 15.52 1.54 -3.79
C PRO A 18 17.05 1.47 -3.77
N PHE A 19 17.70 2.62 -3.74
CA PHE A 19 19.16 2.69 -3.80
C PHE A 19 19.85 1.89 -2.69
N GLU A 20 19.28 1.89 -1.50
CA GLU A 20 19.71 1.12 -0.32
C GLU A 20 19.66 -0.41 -0.51
N ASP A 21 18.80 -0.90 -1.41
CA ASP A 21 18.67 -2.32 -1.73
C ASP A 21 19.47 -2.75 -2.97
N LEU A 22 19.84 -1.81 -3.86
CA LEU A 22 20.62 -2.11 -5.07
C LEU A 22 21.96 -2.79 -4.77
N GLN A 23 22.63 -2.42 -3.68
CA GLN A 23 23.90 -3.04 -3.27
C GLN A 23 23.76 -4.55 -3.03
N LYS A 24 22.58 -4.98 -2.57
CA LYS A 24 22.27 -6.38 -2.26
C LYS A 24 22.03 -7.23 -3.52
N LEU A 25 21.94 -6.60 -4.69
CA LEU A 25 21.59 -7.20 -5.98
C LEU A 25 22.69 -7.02 -7.06
N THR A 26 23.89 -6.60 -6.67
CA THR A 26 25.02 -6.32 -7.58
C THR A 26 25.40 -7.47 -8.53
N GLY A 27 25.21 -8.72 -8.11
CA GLY A 27 25.45 -9.91 -8.95
C GLY A 27 24.40 -10.20 -10.02
N TYR A 28 23.29 -9.44 -10.06
CA TYR A 28 22.12 -9.73 -10.90
C TYR A 28 21.93 -8.71 -12.03
N ARG A 29 23.05 -8.21 -12.58
CA ARG A 29 23.05 -7.11 -13.56
C ARG A 29 22.06 -7.32 -14.71
N GLY A 30 22.16 -8.45 -15.42
CA GLY A 30 21.28 -8.73 -16.57
C GLY A 30 19.82 -8.89 -16.18
N GLN A 31 19.53 -9.44 -15.00
CA GLN A 31 18.16 -9.54 -14.48
C GLN A 31 17.60 -8.16 -14.12
N LEU A 32 18.41 -7.27 -13.52
CA LEU A 32 18.00 -5.89 -13.21
C LEU A 32 17.71 -5.07 -14.47
N GLU A 33 18.51 -5.23 -15.53
CA GLU A 33 18.25 -4.60 -16.84
C GLU A 33 16.90 -5.07 -17.41
N ARG A 34 16.62 -6.38 -17.35
CA ARG A 34 15.32 -6.93 -17.77
C ARG A 34 14.15 -6.45 -16.92
N ILE A 35 14.33 -6.32 -15.60
CA ILE A 35 13.30 -5.77 -14.72
C ILE A 35 13.03 -4.29 -15.05
N SER A 36 14.08 -3.51 -15.30
CA SER A 36 13.93 -2.10 -15.69
C SER A 36 13.14 -1.99 -17.00
N GLN A 37 13.45 -2.83 -17.99
CA GLN A 37 12.69 -2.86 -19.24
C GLN A 37 11.22 -3.25 -19.01
N ALA A 38 10.97 -4.30 -18.23
CA ALA A 38 9.61 -4.74 -17.92
C ALA A 38 8.80 -3.65 -17.17
N TYR A 39 9.46 -2.87 -16.31
CA TYR A 39 8.84 -1.73 -15.65
C TYR A 39 8.48 -0.62 -16.64
N ASP A 40 9.39 -0.26 -17.55
CA ASP A 40 9.12 0.77 -18.56
C ASP A 40 8.01 0.35 -19.53
N ASP A 41 7.97 -0.93 -19.94
CA ASP A 41 6.91 -1.50 -20.76
C ASP A 41 5.55 -1.44 -20.03
N TRP A 42 5.54 -1.84 -18.75
CA TRP A 42 4.34 -1.74 -17.91
C TRP A 42 3.88 -0.29 -17.78
N ARG A 43 4.78 0.65 -17.49
CA ARG A 43 4.45 2.09 -17.40
C ARG A 43 3.86 2.61 -18.70
N ALA A 44 4.46 2.27 -19.83
CA ALA A 44 3.96 2.66 -21.15
C ALA A 44 2.53 2.15 -21.37
N SER A 45 2.25 0.90 -21.01
CA SER A 45 0.90 0.31 -21.11
C SER A 45 -0.13 0.98 -20.18
N MET A 46 0.32 1.54 -19.05
CA MET A 46 -0.54 2.13 -18.03
C MET A 46 -0.84 3.62 -18.22
N ARG A 47 -0.10 4.35 -19.07
CA ARG A 47 -0.28 5.80 -19.27
C ARG A 47 -1.69 6.21 -19.71
N GLY A 48 -2.39 5.39 -20.50
CA GLY A 48 -3.79 5.63 -20.90
C GLY A 48 -4.82 5.33 -19.82
N HIS A 49 -4.41 4.70 -18.72
CA HIS A 49 -5.29 4.13 -17.70
C HIS A 49 -5.13 4.80 -16.33
N ALA A 50 -4.26 5.81 -16.22
CA ALA A 50 -3.72 6.32 -14.96
C ALA A 50 -4.75 6.78 -13.91
N ASN A 51 -5.87 7.34 -14.36
CA ASN A 51 -6.80 8.08 -13.48
C ASN A 51 -8.25 7.60 -13.52
N THR A 52 -8.56 6.55 -14.28
CA THR A 52 -9.95 6.17 -14.60
C THR A 52 -10.48 4.97 -13.81
N ALA A 53 -9.75 4.49 -12.82
CA ALA A 53 -10.18 3.35 -12.00
C ALA A 53 -11.16 3.82 -10.90
N PRO A 54 -12.40 3.31 -10.87
CA PRO A 54 -13.40 3.69 -9.88
C PRO A 54 -13.24 2.96 -8.54
N ASP A 55 -12.45 1.89 -8.51
CA ASP A 55 -12.37 0.94 -7.40
C ASP A 55 -10.91 0.57 -7.05
N ALA A 56 -10.69 0.23 -5.78
CA ALA A 56 -9.42 -0.18 -5.22
C ALA A 56 -8.91 -1.47 -5.87
N GLY A 57 -9.80 -2.41 -6.21
CA GLY A 57 -9.45 -3.69 -6.83
C GLY A 57 -8.75 -3.50 -8.17
N VAL A 58 -9.18 -2.52 -8.96
CA VAL A 58 -8.56 -2.20 -10.26
C VAL A 58 -7.13 -1.68 -10.08
N PHE A 59 -6.86 -0.85 -9.07
CA PHE A 59 -5.50 -0.40 -8.78
C PHE A 59 -4.61 -1.54 -8.28
N LEU A 60 -5.14 -2.38 -7.38
CA LEU A 60 -4.42 -3.56 -6.89
C LEU A 60 -4.06 -4.51 -8.03
N ASP A 61 -4.98 -4.77 -8.96
CA ASP A 61 -4.73 -5.65 -10.08
C ASP A 61 -3.64 -5.10 -11.02
N ARG A 62 -3.64 -3.78 -11.29
CA ARG A 62 -2.59 -3.17 -12.11
C ARG A 62 -1.21 -3.23 -11.45
N ILE A 63 -1.15 -3.03 -10.13
CA ILE A 63 0.08 -3.23 -9.34
C ILE A 63 0.49 -4.70 -9.36
N ARG A 64 -0.46 -5.63 -9.25
CA ARG A 64 -0.21 -7.07 -9.35
C ARG A 64 0.36 -7.46 -10.71
N MET A 65 -0.16 -6.88 -11.81
CA MET A 65 0.37 -7.06 -13.16
C MET A 65 1.84 -6.62 -13.25
N LEU A 66 2.23 -5.53 -12.58
CA LEU A 66 3.63 -5.11 -12.49
C LEU A 66 4.47 -6.19 -11.81
N LEU A 67 4.03 -6.69 -10.66
CA LEU A 67 4.77 -7.72 -9.92
C LEU A 67 4.88 -9.03 -10.72
N ILE A 68 3.86 -9.38 -11.52
CA ILE A 68 3.92 -10.51 -12.44
C ILE A 68 4.96 -10.26 -13.54
N ALA A 69 4.98 -9.08 -14.15
CA ALA A 69 5.95 -8.72 -15.18
C ALA A 69 7.40 -8.79 -14.67
N ILE A 70 7.64 -8.33 -13.43
CA ILE A 70 8.92 -8.50 -12.73
C ILE A 70 9.28 -9.98 -12.60
N GLY A 71 8.33 -10.81 -12.17
CA GLY A 71 8.55 -12.26 -12.02
C GLY A 71 8.95 -12.93 -13.34
N ILE A 72 8.31 -12.54 -14.44
CA ILE A 72 8.64 -13.01 -15.79
C ILE A 72 10.04 -12.53 -16.20
N ALA A 73 10.37 -11.26 -15.95
CA ALA A 73 11.67 -10.67 -16.28
C ALA A 73 12.86 -11.32 -15.56
N CYS A 74 12.61 -11.94 -14.40
CA CYS A 74 13.61 -12.72 -13.67
C CYS A 74 14.00 -14.02 -14.39
N GLY A 75 13.26 -14.45 -15.42
CA GLY A 75 13.67 -15.54 -16.32
C GLY A 75 13.75 -16.91 -15.66
N GLY A 76 12.89 -17.18 -14.66
CA GLY A 76 12.81 -18.47 -13.97
C GLY A 76 13.64 -18.57 -12.68
N ASP A 77 14.46 -17.55 -12.34
CA ASP A 77 15.06 -17.46 -11.01
C ASP A 77 14.00 -17.02 -9.99
N ARG A 78 13.35 -18.02 -9.39
CA ARG A 78 12.27 -17.84 -8.43
C ARG A 78 12.75 -17.10 -7.17
N THR A 79 13.93 -17.44 -6.67
CA THR A 79 14.47 -16.84 -5.43
C THR A 79 14.74 -15.35 -5.64
N PHE A 80 15.32 -14.98 -6.79
CA PHE A 80 15.53 -13.58 -7.14
C PHE A 80 14.21 -12.84 -7.37
N ALA A 81 13.26 -13.45 -8.08
CA ALA A 81 11.93 -12.86 -8.29
C ALA A 81 11.20 -12.58 -6.98
N GLU A 82 11.15 -13.54 -6.07
CA GLU A 82 10.54 -13.39 -4.74
C GLU A 82 11.23 -12.28 -3.94
N ARG A 83 12.56 -12.20 -4.01
CA ARG A 83 13.33 -11.14 -3.35
C ARG A 83 12.98 -9.75 -3.88
N VAL A 84 12.95 -9.57 -5.20
CA VAL A 84 12.60 -8.29 -5.82
C VAL A 84 11.16 -7.91 -5.53
N GLN A 85 10.22 -8.85 -5.68
CA GLN A 85 8.80 -8.61 -5.37
C GLN A 85 8.60 -8.24 -3.89
N SER A 86 9.40 -8.83 -2.99
CA SER A 86 9.38 -8.46 -1.57
C SER A 86 9.87 -7.02 -1.34
N ILE A 87 10.96 -6.61 -1.98
CA ILE A 87 11.49 -5.23 -1.88
C ILE A 87 10.41 -4.24 -2.35
N VAL A 88 9.89 -4.43 -3.55
CA VAL A 88 8.86 -3.55 -4.13
C VAL A 88 7.58 -3.55 -3.27
N GLY A 89 7.16 -4.74 -2.80
CA GLY A 89 5.98 -4.89 -1.94
C GLY A 89 6.10 -4.16 -0.61
N GLU A 90 7.26 -4.21 0.05
CA GLU A 90 7.49 -3.47 1.29
C GLU A 90 7.54 -1.96 1.07
N GLN A 91 8.14 -1.50 -0.04
CA GLN A 91 8.14 -0.06 -0.36
C GLN A 91 6.72 0.47 -0.63
N LEU A 92 5.90 -0.28 -1.38
CA LEU A 92 4.49 0.06 -1.59
C LEU A 92 3.71 0.11 -0.27
N LYS A 93 3.97 -0.85 0.63
CA LYS A 93 3.35 -0.88 1.95
C LYS A 93 3.76 0.32 2.80
N HIS A 94 5.05 0.66 2.83
CA HIS A 94 5.54 1.85 3.54
C HIS A 94 4.92 3.12 2.99
N GLY A 95 4.86 3.28 1.67
CA GLY A 95 4.19 4.39 1.01
C GLY A 95 2.71 4.48 1.40
N ALA A 96 1.99 3.35 1.35
CA ALA A 96 0.57 3.28 1.72
C ALA A 96 0.33 3.72 3.16
N LEU A 97 1.10 3.17 4.10
CA LEU A 97 0.97 3.49 5.53
C LEU A 97 1.35 4.96 5.81
N SER A 98 2.35 5.50 5.12
CA SER A 98 2.70 6.92 5.20
C SER A 98 1.56 7.81 4.72
N LEU A 99 0.91 7.48 3.61
CA LEU A 99 -0.27 8.19 3.10
C LEU A 99 -1.45 8.10 4.09
N VAL A 100 -1.73 6.92 4.64
CA VAL A 100 -2.78 6.73 5.65
C VAL A 100 -2.50 7.52 6.93
N SER A 101 -1.24 7.61 7.37
CA SER A 101 -0.89 8.37 8.58
C SER A 101 -1.21 9.87 8.49
N ARG A 102 -1.22 10.42 7.26
CA ARG A 102 -1.55 11.82 6.95
C ARG A 102 -3.04 12.08 6.75
N LEU A 103 -3.89 11.06 6.81
CA LEU A 103 -5.34 11.26 6.82
C LEU A 103 -5.74 12.12 8.01
N GLY A 104 -6.56 13.14 7.75
CA GLY A 104 -7.17 13.99 8.77
C GLY A 104 -8.23 13.22 9.56
N ASP A 105 -8.31 13.51 10.86
CA ASP A 105 -9.21 12.82 11.79
C ASP A 105 -10.50 13.64 12.05
N GLU A 106 -10.92 14.48 11.09
CA GLU A 106 -11.97 15.50 11.29
C GLU A 106 -13.39 14.93 11.43
N SER A 107 -13.61 13.68 11.05
CA SER A 107 -14.91 13.00 11.17
C SER A 107 -14.97 12.06 12.37
N LEU A 108 -16.17 11.82 12.90
CA LEU A 108 -16.41 10.88 14.00
C LEU A 108 -15.91 9.44 13.69
N THR A 109 -15.90 9.05 12.41
CA THR A 109 -15.40 7.76 11.95
C THR A 109 -13.93 7.81 11.51
N GLY A 110 -13.32 8.99 11.43
CA GLY A 110 -11.96 9.21 10.92
C GLY A 110 -10.91 8.31 11.57
N PRO A 111 -10.82 8.27 12.92
CA PRO A 111 -9.87 7.40 13.61
C PRO A 111 -10.08 5.91 13.30
N ALA A 112 -11.34 5.45 13.22
CA ALA A 112 -11.67 4.06 12.91
C ALA A 112 -11.33 3.70 11.45
N VAL A 113 -11.60 4.61 10.51
CA VAL A 113 -11.23 4.47 9.09
C VAL A 113 -9.72 4.37 8.96
N LYS A 114 -8.98 5.28 9.61
CA LYS A 114 -7.51 5.29 9.61
C LYS A 114 -6.95 3.99 10.16
N GLN A 115 -7.47 3.51 11.29
CA GLN A 115 -7.04 2.25 11.88
C GLN A 115 -7.35 1.04 10.99
N ALA A 116 -8.55 0.99 10.38
CA ALA A 116 -8.93 -0.07 9.45
C ALA A 116 -7.99 -0.09 8.23
N LEU A 117 -7.68 1.07 7.66
CA LEU A 117 -6.74 1.20 6.53
C LEU A 117 -5.31 0.80 6.92
N MET A 118 -4.85 1.17 8.11
CA MET A 118 -3.54 0.71 8.60
C MET A 118 -3.49 -0.82 8.70
N HIS A 119 -4.55 -1.45 9.22
CA HIS A 119 -4.65 -2.92 9.28
C HIS A 119 -4.69 -3.55 7.89
N PHE A 120 -5.51 -3.01 6.99
CA PHE A 120 -5.63 -3.45 5.60
C PHE A 120 -4.27 -3.42 4.89
N PHE A 121 -3.62 -2.26 4.80
CA PHE A 121 -2.35 -2.13 4.08
C PHE A 121 -1.19 -2.89 4.74
N LYS A 122 -1.20 -3.04 6.07
CA LYS A 122 -0.17 -3.86 6.77
C LYS A 122 -0.25 -5.34 6.39
N ARG A 123 -1.45 -5.86 6.15
CA ARG A 123 -1.70 -7.27 5.78
C ARG A 123 -1.64 -7.51 4.27
N LEU A 124 -1.88 -6.48 3.48
CA LEU A 124 -1.98 -6.55 2.03
C LEU A 124 -0.74 -7.16 1.39
N ARG A 125 -0.96 -8.11 0.47
CA ARG A 125 0.07 -8.69 -0.40
C ARG A 125 -0.23 -8.32 -1.85
N PHE A 126 0.50 -7.33 -2.37
CA PHE A 126 0.28 -6.79 -3.72
C PHE A 126 0.48 -7.82 -4.86
N ASN A 127 1.15 -8.94 -4.61
CA ASN A 127 1.36 -10.00 -5.60
C ASN A 127 0.23 -11.05 -5.63
N ARG A 128 -0.83 -10.88 -4.85
CA ARG A 128 -1.98 -11.79 -4.79
C ARG A 128 -3.23 -11.10 -5.29
N ASP A 129 -4.17 -11.93 -5.72
CA ASP A 129 -5.53 -11.49 -5.95
C ASP A 129 -6.19 -11.23 -4.59
N VAL A 130 -6.80 -10.05 -4.44
CA VAL A 130 -7.33 -9.55 -3.17
C VAL A 130 -8.63 -8.83 -3.44
N SER A 131 -9.68 -9.20 -2.71
CA SER A 131 -10.93 -8.44 -2.65
C SER A 131 -10.78 -7.32 -1.60
N PRO A 132 -10.70 -6.03 -2.00
CA PRO A 132 -10.53 -4.93 -1.04
C PRO A 132 -11.68 -4.86 -0.03
N VAL A 133 -12.91 -5.17 -0.50
CA VAL A 133 -14.11 -5.18 0.34
C VAL A 133 -13.97 -6.18 1.47
N GLU A 134 -13.63 -7.44 1.15
CA GLU A 134 -13.50 -8.50 2.15
C GLU A 134 -12.39 -8.21 3.17
N GLU A 135 -11.22 -7.74 2.72
CA GLU A 135 -10.10 -7.44 3.62
C GLU A 135 -10.36 -6.21 4.50
N ILE A 136 -11.05 -5.19 3.99
CA ILE A 136 -11.44 -4.01 4.78
C ILE A 136 -12.53 -4.37 5.78
N GLU A 137 -13.52 -5.17 5.40
CA GLU A 137 -14.52 -5.69 6.34
C GLU A 137 -13.88 -6.47 7.48
N GLU A 138 -12.94 -7.37 7.16
CA GLU A 138 -12.20 -8.13 8.17
C GLU A 138 -11.35 -7.22 9.05
N ALA A 139 -10.71 -6.20 8.47
CA ALA A 139 -9.97 -5.20 9.23
C ALA A 139 -10.88 -4.46 10.22
N VAL A 140 -12.07 -4.02 9.80
CA VAL A 140 -13.04 -3.33 10.67
C VAL A 140 -13.58 -4.27 11.76
N LYS A 141 -13.93 -5.52 11.43
CA LYS A 141 -14.37 -6.53 12.41
C LYS A 141 -13.33 -6.75 13.50
N SER A 142 -12.04 -6.74 13.13
CA SER A 142 -10.93 -6.92 14.08
C SER A 142 -10.74 -5.76 15.07
N LEU A 143 -11.32 -4.59 14.81
CA LEU A 143 -11.26 -3.43 15.72
C LEU A 143 -12.25 -3.52 16.90
N GLY A 144 -13.21 -4.45 16.83
CA GLY A 144 -14.33 -4.52 17.76
C GLY A 144 -15.40 -3.45 17.47
N PRO A 145 -16.50 -3.40 18.25
CA PRO A 145 -17.58 -2.46 18.02
C PRO A 145 -17.08 -1.03 18.19
N VAL A 146 -17.15 -0.24 17.11
CA VAL A 146 -16.85 1.19 17.14
C VAL A 146 -17.91 1.86 18.00
N THR A 147 -17.58 2.10 19.27
CA THR A 147 -18.45 2.81 20.20
C THR A 147 -18.30 4.30 19.95
N ARG A 148 -19.42 5.04 20.01
CA ARG A 148 -19.45 6.51 19.92
C ARG A 148 -18.77 7.11 21.17
N THR A 149 -17.46 6.99 21.31
CA THR A 149 -16.72 7.79 22.29
C THR A 149 -16.19 9.01 21.56
N ALA A 150 -17.01 10.07 21.60
CA ALA A 150 -16.53 11.43 21.40
C ALA A 150 -15.29 11.66 22.28
N GLY A 151 -14.32 12.39 21.75
CA GLY A 151 -12.97 12.45 22.29
C GLY A 151 -12.85 12.68 23.79
N SER A 152 -11.87 12.03 24.41
CA SER A 152 -11.15 12.61 25.53
C SER A 152 -9.80 11.95 25.68
N SER A 153 -8.80 12.81 25.64
CA SER A 153 -7.52 12.63 26.30
C SER A 153 -7.72 12.24 27.77
N SER A 154 -6.83 11.37 28.25
CA SER A 154 -6.37 11.24 29.64
C SER A 154 -7.30 10.62 30.70
N ARG A 155 -6.68 9.69 31.43
CA ARG A 155 -6.84 9.32 32.86
C ARG A 155 -8.01 8.45 33.31
N GLU A 156 -7.57 7.35 33.93
CA GLU A 156 -8.01 6.77 35.21
C GLU A 156 -9.40 6.14 35.35
N ARG A 157 -9.33 4.91 35.88
CA ARG A 157 -10.35 4.06 36.49
C ARG A 157 -11.52 4.82 37.14
N TYR A 158 -12.73 4.31 36.97
CA TYR A 158 -13.53 3.80 38.10
C TYR A 158 -14.58 2.80 37.60
N ASP A 159 -14.63 1.68 38.29
CA ASP A 159 -15.61 0.61 38.17
C ASP A 159 -16.98 1.12 38.67
N SER A 160 -18.04 0.91 37.91
CA SER A 160 -19.42 1.07 38.39
C SER A 160 -20.34 0.14 37.60
N PRO A 161 -20.93 -0.88 38.25
CA PRO A 161 -21.89 -1.77 37.62
C PRO A 161 -23.29 -1.22 37.87
N LEU A 162 -24.00 -0.80 36.81
CA LEU A 162 -25.47 -0.78 36.67
C LEU A 162 -25.86 0.22 35.56
N SER A 163 -26.13 -0.30 34.36
CA SER A 163 -27.21 0.24 33.53
C SER A 163 -27.59 -0.78 32.47
N GLN A 164 -28.69 -1.49 32.73
CA GLN A 164 -29.47 -2.21 31.74
C GLN A 164 -29.97 -1.21 30.69
N ASN A 165 -29.56 -1.40 29.44
CA ASN A 165 -30.29 -1.01 28.24
C ASN A 165 -29.71 -1.77 27.03
N PHE A 166 -30.17 -3.02 26.87
CA PHE A 166 -29.67 -3.99 25.88
C PHE A 166 -30.67 -4.22 24.73
N GLY A 167 -31.39 -3.17 24.30
CA GLY A 167 -32.42 -3.27 23.26
C GLY A 167 -32.10 -2.64 21.89
N SER A 168 -31.28 -1.59 21.82
CA SER A 168 -31.05 -0.82 20.57
C SER A 168 -29.59 -0.73 20.12
N ARG A 169 -28.65 -1.33 20.84
CA ARG A 169 -27.21 -1.17 20.55
C ARG A 169 -26.73 -1.96 19.32
N MET A 170 -27.34 -3.10 18.99
CA MET A 170 -26.88 -3.95 17.90
C MET A 170 -27.05 -3.29 16.52
N ASP A 171 -28.17 -2.61 16.30
CA ASP A 171 -28.50 -1.98 15.02
C ASP A 171 -27.62 -0.74 14.75
N GLU A 172 -27.42 0.10 15.77
CA GLU A 172 -26.57 1.29 15.65
C GLU A 172 -25.10 0.96 15.38
N THR A 173 -24.56 -0.12 15.97
CA THR A 173 -23.18 -0.56 15.69
C THR A 173 -23.01 -1.11 14.27
N GLY A 174 -24.03 -1.80 13.73
CA GLY A 174 -24.00 -2.29 12.35
C GLY A 174 -23.91 -1.14 11.35
N VAL A 175 -24.79 -0.15 11.49
CA VAL A 175 -24.81 1.05 10.63
C VAL A 175 -23.51 1.84 10.72
N LEU A 176 -22.89 1.92 11.90
CA LEU A 176 -21.63 2.64 12.07
C LEU A 176 -20.45 1.89 11.43
N ASN A 177 -20.43 0.56 11.52
CA ASN A 177 -19.43 -0.28 10.85
C ASN A 177 -19.56 -0.17 9.32
N GLU A 178 -20.78 -0.19 8.77
CA GLU A 178 -21.00 0.00 7.32
C GLU A 178 -20.50 1.36 6.84
N LYS A 179 -20.72 2.43 7.62
CA LYS A 179 -20.17 3.76 7.32
C LYS A 179 -18.64 3.77 7.33
N VAL A 180 -18.02 3.11 8.31
CA VAL A 180 -16.55 2.97 8.37
C VAL A 180 -16.03 2.18 7.18
N ILE A 181 -16.67 1.06 6.81
CA ILE A 181 -16.27 0.23 5.66
C ILE A 181 -16.36 1.04 4.37
N SER A 182 -17.49 1.72 4.11
CA SER A 182 -17.69 2.53 2.92
C SER A 182 -16.67 3.68 2.82
N ALA A 183 -16.42 4.39 3.93
CA ALA A 183 -15.42 5.45 3.97
C ALA A 183 -13.99 4.91 3.79
N ALA A 184 -13.65 3.77 4.41
CA ALA A 184 -12.36 3.13 4.24
C ALA A 184 -12.15 2.65 2.80
N LEU A 185 -13.17 2.13 2.13
CA LEU A 185 -13.09 1.77 0.71
C LEU A 185 -12.78 3.00 -0.14
N ALA A 186 -13.52 4.10 0.03
CA ALA A 186 -13.28 5.34 -0.71
C ALA A 186 -11.85 5.89 -0.49
N GLU A 187 -11.38 5.92 0.77
CA GLU A 187 -10.03 6.37 1.09
C GLU A 187 -8.95 5.41 0.58
N SER A 188 -9.22 4.10 0.55
CA SER A 188 -8.28 3.12 -0.02
C SER A 188 -8.04 3.38 -1.51
N VAL A 189 -9.07 3.79 -2.27
CA VAL A 189 -8.94 4.22 -3.67
C VAL A 189 -8.02 5.42 -3.77
N ARG A 190 -8.17 6.42 -2.89
CA ARG A 190 -7.33 7.63 -2.89
C ARG A 190 -5.87 7.30 -2.63
N VAL A 191 -5.59 6.45 -1.62
CA VAL A 191 -4.24 5.98 -1.29
C VAL A 191 -3.64 5.20 -2.45
N LEU A 192 -4.37 4.22 -2.99
CA LEU A 192 -3.89 3.39 -4.10
C LEU A 192 -3.66 4.18 -5.37
N LYS A 193 -4.51 5.18 -5.66
CA LYS A 193 -4.34 6.09 -6.80
C LYS A 193 -3.03 6.87 -6.67
N GLN A 194 -2.69 7.37 -5.48
CA GLN A 194 -1.44 8.10 -5.25
C GLN A 194 -0.21 7.18 -5.39
N LEU A 195 -0.26 5.97 -4.83
CA LEU A 195 0.80 4.97 -5.03
C LEU A 195 0.98 4.63 -6.50
N PHE A 196 -0.13 4.42 -7.20
CA PHE A 196 -0.13 4.11 -8.63
C PHE A 196 0.46 5.24 -9.46
N ALA A 197 0.10 6.49 -9.17
CA ALA A 197 0.68 7.66 -9.82
C ALA A 197 2.21 7.72 -9.60
N GLY A 198 2.68 7.41 -8.38
CA GLY A 198 4.10 7.26 -8.08
C GLY A 198 4.78 6.20 -8.96
N LEU A 199 4.17 5.01 -9.09
CA LEU A 199 4.67 3.94 -9.97
C LEU A 199 4.69 4.31 -11.46
N LEU A 200 4.00 5.36 -11.90
CA LEU A 200 4.10 5.84 -13.28
C LEU A 200 5.28 6.81 -13.48
N SER A 201 5.95 7.23 -12.41
CA SER A 201 7.15 8.06 -12.44
C SER A 201 8.39 7.26 -12.89
N PRO A 202 9.36 7.89 -13.59
CA PRO A 202 10.69 7.31 -13.82
C PRO A 202 11.45 7.02 -12.53
N ASP A 203 11.12 7.73 -11.46
CA ASP A 203 11.58 7.47 -10.09
C ASP A 203 10.34 7.31 -9.20
N PRO A 204 9.89 6.07 -8.94
CA PRO A 204 8.68 5.81 -8.17
C PRO A 204 8.82 6.09 -6.67
N TRP A 205 10.05 6.26 -6.19
CA TRP A 205 10.35 6.44 -4.76
C TRP A 205 10.80 7.87 -4.44
N GLY A 206 11.08 8.68 -5.46
CA GLY A 206 11.54 10.05 -5.37
C GLY A 206 10.54 10.98 -4.65
N LEU A 207 10.68 11.05 -3.32
CA LEU A 207 10.47 12.18 -2.40
C LEU A 207 9.51 13.33 -2.79
N ASN A 208 8.38 13.05 -3.45
CA ASN A 208 7.28 14.00 -3.61
C ASN A 208 6.02 13.41 -3.01
N ILE A 209 6.00 13.40 -1.67
CA ILE A 209 4.74 13.56 -0.96
C ILE A 209 4.69 14.97 -0.38
N GLU A 210 4.93 15.98 -1.22
CA GLU A 210 4.55 17.36 -0.96
C GLU A 210 4.09 18.00 -2.27
N LYS A 211 2.96 18.72 -2.17
CA LYS A 211 2.29 19.56 -3.18
C LYS A 211 1.43 18.86 -4.23
N SER A 212 0.22 18.50 -3.82
CA SER A 212 -0.96 18.63 -4.68
C SER A 212 -2.15 19.09 -3.83
N ASP A 213 -1.95 20.21 -3.14
CA ASP A 213 -3.01 21.16 -2.79
C ASP A 213 -2.61 22.46 -3.48
N GLU A 214 -3.14 22.68 -4.68
CA GLU A 214 -3.37 23.97 -5.34
C GLU A 214 -3.81 23.69 -6.79
N GLY A 215 -5.10 23.90 -7.06
CA GLY A 215 -5.74 23.73 -8.36
C GLY A 215 -7.25 23.64 -8.23
#